data_AF-A0A2S2Q8D0-F1
#
_entry.id   AF-A0A2S2Q8D0-F1
#
_cell.length_a   1.000
_cell.length_b   1.000
_cell.length_c   1.000
_cell.angle_alpha   90.00
_cell.angle_beta   90.00
_cell.angle_gamma   90.00
#
_symmetry.space_group_name_H-M   'P 1'
#
loop_
_entity.id
_entity.type
_entity.pdbx_description
1 polymer ?
#
loop_
_entity_poly.entity_id
_entity_poly.type
_entity_poly.pdbx_seq_one_letter_code
_entity_poly.pdbx_strand_id
1 'polypeptide(L)'
;MEISCKPVEIFNMVQSIVHRININNFDKMAKTIISIPKRTIYIFENIVDIIYFQALNRSNFAVLYAQLCAYMVNDGAFNTLHNSKATFQKVLAQKSFDDFTSYYSRTPQKEVHTLKEKFMNSNMTPYNFKNRLNNFHFQYYNRSLTHCKFIGELFKQGAFTEKNILSFIHELMKVKDILNIHCLCIILQIAGQKLSKTHNLDGIV
;
A
#
# COMPACT_ATOMS: atom_id res chain seq x y z
N MET A 1 5.76 -20.55 -29.95
CA MET A 1 6.31 -19.17 -29.94
C MET A 1 5.72 -18.45 -28.75
N GLU A 2 6.45 -18.40 -27.63
CA GLU A 2 6.03 -17.58 -26.49
C GLU A 2 6.24 -16.11 -26.86
N ILE A 3 5.15 -15.37 -27.00
CA ILE A 3 5.19 -13.91 -27.15
C ILE A 3 5.73 -13.36 -25.83
N SER A 4 7.03 -13.05 -25.82
CA SER A 4 7.68 -12.35 -24.72
C SER A 4 7.17 -10.91 -24.66
N CYS A 5 6.02 -10.70 -24.02
CA CYS A 5 5.53 -9.35 -23.72
C CYS A 5 6.61 -8.60 -22.92
N LYS A 6 6.99 -7.40 -23.39
CA LYS A 6 8.06 -6.62 -22.75
C LYS A 6 7.56 -6.05 -21.42
N PRO A 7 8.41 -5.89 -20.37
CA PRO A 7 7.97 -5.36 -19.08
C PRO A 7 7.17 -4.06 -19.16
N VAL A 8 7.54 -3.15 -20.07
CA VAL A 8 6.83 -1.88 -20.29
C VAL A 8 5.37 -2.09 -20.72
N GLU A 9 5.10 -3.05 -21.60
CA GLU A 9 3.74 -3.36 -22.07
C GLU A 9 2.88 -3.90 -20.93
N ILE A 10 3.47 -4.75 -20.07
CA ILE A 10 2.83 -5.27 -18.86
C ILE A 10 2.46 -4.12 -17.92
N PHE A 11 3.38 -3.19 -17.67
CA PHE A 11 3.14 -2.07 -16.75
C PHE A 11 2.07 -1.12 -17.27
N ASN A 12 2.09 -0.80 -18.56
CA ASN A 12 1.05 0.03 -19.19
C ASN A 12 -0.33 -0.65 -19.11
N MET A 13 -0.38 -1.97 -19.34
CA MET A 13 -1.60 -2.75 -19.19
C MET A 13 -2.13 -2.69 -17.75
N VAL A 14 -1.27 -2.95 -16.75
CA VAL A 14 -1.66 -2.92 -15.33
C VAL A 14 -2.12 -1.53 -14.92
N GLN A 15 -1.43 -0.46 -15.35
CA GLN A 15 -1.88 0.92 -15.09
C GLN A 15 -3.27 1.20 -15.66
N SER A 16 -3.52 0.80 -16.92
CA SER A 16 -4.82 0.95 -17.56
C SER A 16 -5.92 0.20 -16.80
N ILE A 17 -5.63 -1.03 -16.37
CA ILE A 17 -6.54 -1.85 -15.56
C ILE A 17 -6.88 -1.14 -14.25
N VAL A 18 -5.87 -0.79 -13.44
CA VAL A 18 -6.08 -0.19 -12.11
C VAL A 18 -6.78 1.18 -12.22
N HIS A 19 -6.63 1.89 -13.35
CA HIS A 19 -7.36 3.13 -13.60
C HIS A 19 -8.85 2.90 -13.92
N ARG A 20 -9.19 1.83 -14.64
CA ARG A 20 -10.55 1.57 -15.17
C ARG A 20 -11.34 0.53 -14.37
N ILE A 21 -10.72 -0.13 -13.40
CA ILE A 21 -11.35 -1.19 -12.62
C ILE A 21 -12.54 -0.64 -11.82
N ASN A 22 -13.63 -1.37 -11.86
CA ASN A 22 -14.87 -1.14 -11.13
C ASN A 22 -15.55 -2.49 -10.84
N ILE A 23 -16.67 -2.45 -10.11
CA ILE A 23 -17.39 -3.67 -9.69
C ILE A 23 -17.84 -4.50 -10.91
N ASN A 24 -18.27 -3.86 -12.00
CA ASN A 24 -18.84 -4.55 -13.17
C ASN A 24 -17.78 -5.24 -14.03
N ASN A 25 -16.54 -4.74 -14.04
CA ASN A 25 -15.46 -5.29 -14.87
C ASN A 25 -14.37 -6.00 -14.06
N PHE A 26 -14.54 -6.13 -12.75
CA PHE A 26 -13.52 -6.63 -11.83
C PHE A 26 -12.96 -7.98 -12.27
N ASP A 27 -13.81 -8.99 -12.49
CA ASP A 27 -13.36 -10.35 -12.83
C ASP A 27 -12.57 -10.39 -14.13
N LYS A 28 -13.02 -9.63 -15.14
CA LYS A 28 -12.32 -9.53 -16.43
C LYS A 28 -10.93 -8.93 -16.23
N MET A 29 -10.85 -7.82 -15.50
CA MET A 29 -9.62 -7.10 -15.22
C MET A 29 -8.63 -7.95 -14.40
N ALA A 30 -9.12 -8.61 -13.35
CA ALA A 30 -8.32 -9.47 -12.48
C ALA A 30 -7.76 -10.67 -13.26
N LYS A 31 -8.60 -11.33 -14.08
CA LYS A 31 -8.17 -12.41 -14.98
C LYS A 31 -7.08 -11.97 -15.96
N THR A 32 -7.16 -10.75 -16.48
CA THR A 32 -6.12 -10.21 -17.37
C THR A 32 -4.77 -10.10 -16.66
N ILE A 33 -4.74 -9.64 -15.39
CA ILE A 33 -3.49 -9.54 -14.63
C ILE A 33 -2.90 -10.92 -14.31
N ILE A 34 -3.70 -11.87 -13.83
CA ILE A 34 -3.17 -13.20 -13.49
C ILE A 34 -2.69 -13.99 -14.73
N SER A 35 -3.14 -13.60 -15.92
CA SER A 35 -2.73 -14.21 -17.20
C SER A 35 -1.37 -13.72 -17.72
N ILE A 36 -0.68 -12.82 -17.00
CA ILE A 36 0.66 -12.35 -17.39
C ILE A 36 1.63 -13.55 -17.46
N PRO A 37 2.24 -13.87 -18.61
CA PRO A 37 2.98 -15.11 -18.80
C PRO A 37 4.36 -15.11 -18.13
N LYS A 38 5.11 -14.02 -18.24
CA LYS A 38 6.43 -13.87 -17.60
C LYS A 38 6.28 -13.19 -16.26
N ARG A 39 6.51 -13.93 -15.18
CA ARG A 39 6.41 -13.43 -13.81
C ARG A 39 7.78 -13.51 -13.13
N THR A 40 8.24 -12.37 -12.64
CA THR A 40 9.48 -12.20 -11.88
C THR A 40 9.22 -11.31 -10.67
N ILE A 41 10.14 -11.29 -9.70
CA ILE A 41 10.06 -10.39 -8.54
C ILE A 41 9.92 -8.93 -9.01
N TYR A 42 10.73 -8.50 -9.98
CA TYR A 42 10.66 -7.15 -10.55
C TYR A 42 9.27 -6.80 -11.09
N ILE A 43 8.61 -7.72 -11.79
CA ILE A 43 7.25 -7.50 -12.31
C ILE A 43 6.26 -7.37 -11.15
N PHE A 44 6.36 -8.22 -10.13
CA PHE A 44 5.49 -8.14 -8.95
C PHE A 44 5.69 -6.83 -8.19
N GLU A 45 6.93 -6.39 -7.98
CA GLU A 45 7.23 -5.11 -7.31
C GLU A 45 6.59 -3.93 -8.05
N ASN A 46 6.68 -3.90 -9.38
CA ASN A 46 6.07 -2.84 -10.19
C ASN A 46 4.52 -2.90 -10.17
N ILE A 47 3.93 -4.10 -10.16
CA ILE A 47 2.48 -4.25 -9.99
C ILE A 47 2.05 -3.69 -8.63
N VAL A 48 2.80 -3.99 -7.56
CA VAL A 48 2.56 -3.45 -6.21
C VAL A 48 2.64 -1.92 -6.23
N ASP A 49 3.67 -1.34 -6.84
CA ASP A 49 3.82 0.12 -6.96
C ASP A 49 2.63 0.78 -7.67
N ILE A 50 2.19 0.22 -8.79
CA ILE A 50 1.06 0.76 -9.56
C ILE A 50 -0.22 0.75 -8.73
N ILE A 51 -0.50 -0.38 -8.06
CA ILE A 51 -1.70 -0.53 -7.23
C ILE A 51 -1.64 0.41 -6.02
N TYR A 52 -0.52 0.47 -5.31
CA TYR A 52 -0.35 1.35 -4.16
C TYR A 52 -0.46 2.82 -4.56
N PHE A 53 0.18 3.22 -5.65
CA PHE A 53 0.05 4.58 -6.17
C PHE A 53 -1.42 4.96 -6.39
N GLN A 54 -2.20 4.08 -7.03
CA GLN A 54 -3.61 4.36 -7.29
C GLN A 54 -4.46 4.30 -6.00
N ALA A 55 -4.22 3.34 -5.10
CA ALA A 55 -4.94 3.23 -3.84
C ALA A 55 -4.76 4.45 -2.94
N LEU A 56 -3.54 5.02 -2.91
CA LEU A 56 -3.24 6.22 -2.13
C LEU A 56 -3.81 7.50 -2.76
N ASN A 57 -3.98 7.55 -4.09
CA ASN A 57 -4.56 8.70 -4.78
C ASN A 57 -6.09 8.62 -4.94
N ARG A 58 -6.66 7.41 -4.89
CA ARG A 58 -8.10 7.13 -5.08
C ARG A 58 -8.63 6.30 -3.91
N SER A 59 -8.58 6.86 -2.71
CA SER A 59 -8.91 6.17 -1.45
C SER A 59 -10.32 5.54 -1.39
N ASN A 60 -11.26 6.02 -2.20
CA ASN A 60 -12.60 5.42 -2.34
C ASN A 60 -12.58 4.04 -3.01
N PHE A 61 -11.54 3.73 -3.78
CA PHE A 61 -11.35 2.45 -4.48
C PHE A 61 -10.44 1.49 -3.70
N ALA A 62 -9.99 1.84 -2.50
CA ALA A 62 -9.06 1.04 -1.70
C ALA A 62 -9.53 -0.41 -1.49
N VAL A 63 -10.84 -0.61 -1.25
CA VAL A 63 -11.44 -1.95 -1.11
C VAL A 63 -11.27 -2.76 -2.39
N LEU A 64 -11.54 -2.16 -3.55
CA LEU A 64 -11.46 -2.82 -4.86
C LEU A 64 -10.02 -3.18 -5.21
N TYR A 65 -9.06 -2.29 -4.91
CA TYR A 65 -7.64 -2.58 -5.07
C TYR A 65 -7.16 -3.67 -4.13
N ALA A 66 -7.67 -3.73 -2.89
CA ALA A 66 -7.34 -4.79 -1.95
C ALA A 66 -7.91 -6.15 -2.39
N GLN A 67 -9.12 -6.16 -2.95
CA GLN A 67 -9.72 -7.35 -3.57
C GLN A 67 -8.89 -7.83 -4.77
N LEU A 68 -8.40 -6.91 -5.60
CA LEU A 68 -7.52 -7.25 -6.72
C LEU A 68 -6.22 -7.92 -6.24
N CYS A 69 -5.61 -7.38 -5.18
CA CYS A 69 -4.46 -8.01 -4.53
C CYS A 69 -4.79 -9.40 -4.00
N ALA A 70 -5.91 -9.57 -3.31
CA ALA A 70 -6.34 -10.88 -2.79
C ALA A 70 -6.57 -11.89 -3.91
N TYR A 71 -7.17 -11.46 -5.04
CA TYR A 71 -7.37 -12.30 -6.22
C TYR A 71 -6.03 -12.82 -6.76
N MET A 72 -5.02 -11.95 -6.88
CA MET A 72 -3.67 -12.35 -7.30
C MET A 72 -2.96 -13.24 -6.27
N VAL A 73 -3.15 -13.00 -4.97
CA VAL A 73 -2.57 -13.82 -3.90
C VAL A 73 -3.13 -15.24 -3.91
N ASN A 74 -4.41 -15.41 -4.23
CA ASN A 74 -5.10 -16.70 -4.19
C ASN A 74 -4.96 -17.52 -5.49
N ASP A 75 -4.39 -16.95 -6.55
CA ASP A 75 -4.16 -17.67 -7.80
C ASP A 75 -2.83 -18.44 -7.80
N GLY A 76 -2.89 -19.77 -7.74
CA GLY A 76 -1.70 -20.62 -7.64
C GLY A 76 -0.76 -20.54 -8.86
N ALA A 77 -1.32 -20.38 -10.07
CA ALA A 77 -0.52 -20.28 -11.29
C ALA A 77 0.25 -18.95 -11.32
N PHE A 78 -0.41 -17.85 -10.94
CA PHE A 78 0.21 -16.54 -10.81
C PHE A 78 1.36 -16.56 -9.80
N ASN A 79 1.19 -17.22 -8.67
CA ASN A 79 2.21 -17.31 -7.62
C ASN A 79 3.34 -18.30 -7.91
N THR A 80 3.27 -19.04 -9.03
CA THR A 80 4.35 -19.90 -9.48
C THR A 80 5.34 -19.09 -10.31
N LEU A 81 6.43 -18.64 -9.67
CA LEU A 81 7.54 -17.95 -10.33
C LEU A 81 8.52 -18.94 -10.95
N HIS A 82 9.09 -18.59 -12.11
CA HIS A 82 10.06 -19.44 -12.81
C HIS A 82 11.43 -19.53 -12.12
N ASN A 83 11.81 -18.52 -11.35
CA ASN A 83 13.17 -18.33 -10.82
C ASN A 83 13.25 -18.11 -9.30
N SER A 84 12.15 -18.32 -8.57
CA SER A 84 12.09 -18.06 -7.13
C SER A 84 10.92 -18.81 -6.47
N LYS A 85 11.03 -19.04 -5.16
CA LYS A 85 9.91 -19.52 -4.32
C LYS A 85 9.11 -18.35 -3.70
N ALA A 86 9.38 -17.11 -4.12
CA ALA A 86 8.64 -15.95 -3.68
C ALA A 86 7.23 -15.95 -4.30
N THR A 87 6.23 -15.61 -3.49
CA THR A 87 4.84 -15.43 -3.93
C THR A 87 4.54 -13.94 -4.05
N PHE A 88 3.47 -13.59 -4.77
CA PHE A 88 2.99 -12.22 -4.85
C PHE A 88 2.69 -11.66 -3.45
N GLN A 89 2.11 -12.46 -2.54
CA GLN A 89 1.87 -12.04 -1.16
C GLN A 89 3.16 -11.63 -0.42
N LYS A 90 4.25 -12.39 -0.60
CA LYS A 90 5.54 -12.06 0.04
C LYS A 90 6.10 -10.74 -0.49
N VAL A 91 6.07 -10.55 -1.81
CA VAL A 91 6.54 -9.31 -2.46
C VAL A 91 5.68 -8.12 -2.03
N LEU A 92 4.34 -8.26 -2.09
CA LEU A 92 3.37 -7.28 -1.63
C LEU A 92 3.67 -6.88 -0.18
N ALA A 93 3.73 -7.84 0.75
CA ALA A 93 3.95 -7.55 2.16
C ALA A 93 5.30 -6.87 2.44
N GLN A 94 6.39 -7.39 1.87
CA GLN A 94 7.73 -6.86 2.11
C GLN A 94 7.85 -5.42 1.58
N LYS A 95 7.53 -5.22 0.30
CA LYS A 95 7.67 -3.93 -0.36
C LYS A 95 6.78 -2.87 0.27
N SER A 96 5.53 -3.20 0.57
CA SER A 96 4.61 -2.26 1.22
C SER A 96 5.06 -1.87 2.63
N PHE A 97 5.68 -2.79 3.37
CA PHE A 97 6.23 -2.48 4.70
C PHE A 97 7.49 -1.60 4.61
N ASP A 98 8.37 -1.87 3.65
CA ASP A 98 9.56 -1.05 3.41
C ASP A 98 9.19 0.37 2.96
N ASP A 99 8.22 0.50 2.05
CA ASP A 99 7.71 1.80 1.60
C ASP A 99 7.02 2.56 2.74
N PHE A 100 6.27 1.86 3.59
CA PHE A 100 5.64 2.43 4.79
C PHE A 100 6.68 2.96 5.78
N THR A 101 7.64 2.14 6.19
CA THR A 101 8.66 2.54 7.17
C THR A 101 9.55 3.66 6.64
N SER A 102 9.94 3.61 5.36
CA SER A 102 10.69 4.67 4.70
C SER A 102 9.91 5.99 4.66
N TYR A 103 8.62 5.95 4.31
CA TYR A 103 7.75 7.13 4.29
C TYR A 103 7.61 7.78 5.67
N TYR A 104 7.35 6.97 6.71
CA TYR A 104 7.16 7.49 8.08
C TYR A 104 8.46 8.02 8.69
N SER A 105 9.59 7.36 8.46
CA SER A 105 10.86 7.77 9.05
C SER A 105 11.52 8.95 8.33
N ARG A 106 11.50 8.97 6.98
CA ARG A 106 12.36 9.89 6.21
C ARG A 106 11.63 11.09 5.65
N THR A 107 10.37 10.96 5.24
CA THR A 107 9.68 12.02 4.49
C THR A 107 9.48 13.30 5.31
N PRO A 108 8.99 13.27 6.56
CA PRO A 108 8.83 14.49 7.36
C PRO A 108 10.14 15.24 7.58
N GLN A 109 11.19 14.50 7.92
CA GLN A 109 12.50 15.08 8.23
C GLN A 109 13.10 15.75 6.98
N LYS A 110 13.08 15.05 5.84
CA LYS A 110 13.60 15.56 4.57
C LYS A 110 12.83 16.79 4.09
N GLU A 111 11.50 16.74 4.07
CA GLU A 111 10.67 17.85 3.59
C GLU A 111 10.79 19.09 4.47
N VAL A 112 10.76 18.92 5.80
CA VAL A 112 10.95 20.04 6.73
C VAL A 112 12.34 20.64 6.59
N HIS A 113 13.38 19.81 6.44
CA HIS A 113 14.74 20.29 6.23
C HIS A 113 14.87 21.07 4.91
N THR A 114 14.40 20.51 3.78
CA THR A 114 14.43 21.19 2.48
C THR A 114 13.61 22.48 2.47
N LEU A 115 12.46 22.53 3.17
CA LEU A 115 11.69 23.77 3.32
C LEU A 115 12.45 24.82 4.12
N LYS A 116 13.14 24.42 5.20
CA LYS A 116 13.98 25.34 5.99
C LYS A 116 15.16 25.88 5.20
N GLU A 117 15.86 25.03 4.45
CA GLU A 117 16.95 25.47 3.57
C GLU A 117 16.45 26.47 2.51
N LYS A 118 15.31 26.19 1.87
CA LYS A 118 14.69 27.13 0.91
C LYS A 118 14.32 28.44 1.59
N PHE A 119 13.84 28.42 2.83
CA PHE A 119 13.53 29.64 3.56
C PHE A 119 14.79 30.48 3.86
N MET A 120 15.90 29.83 4.21
CA MET A 120 17.17 30.52 4.49
C MET A 120 17.87 31.03 3.22
N ASN A 121 17.75 30.31 2.10
CA ASN A 121 18.52 30.56 0.88
C ASN A 121 17.72 31.26 -0.23
N SER A 122 16.48 31.67 0.03
CA SER A 122 15.64 32.37 -0.96
C SER A 122 14.81 33.48 -0.32
N ASN A 123 14.22 34.37 -1.13
CA ASN A 123 13.34 35.44 -0.67
C ASN A 123 11.94 34.93 -0.26
N MET A 124 11.85 33.76 0.36
CA MET A 124 10.60 33.19 0.84
C MET A 124 10.13 33.93 2.09
N THR A 125 8.92 34.49 2.05
CA THR A 125 8.34 35.16 3.22
C THR A 125 8.00 34.17 4.34
N PRO A 126 8.01 34.58 5.62
CA PRO A 126 7.58 33.73 6.73
C PRO A 126 6.16 33.18 6.55
N TYR A 127 5.27 33.96 5.94
CA TYR A 127 3.91 33.53 5.59
C TYR A 127 3.93 32.36 4.60
N ASN A 128 4.70 32.47 3.51
CA ASN A 128 4.81 31.42 2.50
C ASN A 128 5.45 30.14 3.07
N PHE A 129 6.45 30.28 3.94
CA PHE A 129 7.07 29.15 4.63
C PHE A 129 6.05 28.42 5.51
N LYS A 130 5.33 29.16 6.38
CA LYS A 130 4.30 28.59 7.25
C LYS A 130 3.19 27.90 6.45
N ASN A 131 2.73 28.51 5.36
CA ASN A 131 1.70 27.92 4.51
C ASN A 131 2.16 26.60 3.85
N ARG A 132 3.39 26.56 3.32
CA ARG A 132 3.96 25.33 2.74
C ARG A 132 4.16 24.23 3.78
N LEU A 133 4.63 24.59 4.97
CA LEU A 133 4.81 23.64 6.07
C LEU A 133 3.46 23.04 6.51
N ASN A 134 2.44 23.88 6.68
CA ASN A 134 1.09 23.43 7.04
C ASN A 134 0.48 22.53 5.95
N ASN A 135 0.63 22.90 4.68
CA ASN A 135 0.16 22.07 3.56
C ASN A 135 0.87 20.72 3.53
N PHE A 136 2.19 20.69 3.75
CA PHE A 136 2.95 19.46 3.87
C PHE A 136 2.41 18.58 5.01
N HIS A 137 2.25 19.13 6.21
CA HIS A 137 1.72 18.37 7.35
C HIS A 137 0.33 17.82 7.08
N PHE A 138 -0.57 18.61 6.47
CA PHE A 138 -1.91 18.17 6.10
C PHE A 138 -1.88 17.02 5.08
N GLN A 139 -1.06 17.14 4.02
CA GLN A 139 -0.92 16.09 3.01
C GLN A 139 -0.29 14.82 3.60
N TYR A 140 0.74 14.97 4.42
CA TYR A 140 1.39 13.86 5.11
C TYR A 140 0.40 13.12 6.01
N TYR A 141 -0.36 13.86 6.81
CA TYR A 141 -1.40 13.30 7.67
C TYR A 141 -2.44 12.50 6.87
N ASN A 142 -3.06 13.12 5.85
CA ASN A 142 -4.10 12.46 5.06
C ASN A 142 -3.59 11.24 4.27
N ARG A 143 -2.36 11.33 3.74
CA ARG A 143 -1.73 10.22 3.03
C ARG A 143 -1.42 9.06 3.97
N SER A 144 -0.94 9.34 5.18
CA SER A 144 -0.73 8.34 6.24
C SER A 144 -2.02 7.61 6.61
N LEU A 145 -3.11 8.34 6.83
CA LEU A 145 -4.43 7.73 7.10
C LEU A 145 -4.92 6.87 5.94
N THR A 146 -4.78 7.36 4.70
CA THR A 146 -5.17 6.62 3.49
C THR A 146 -4.35 5.34 3.33
N HIS A 147 -3.05 5.40 3.63
CA HIS A 147 -2.17 4.25 3.58
C HIS A 147 -2.57 3.19 4.61
N CYS A 148 -2.84 3.59 5.85
CA CYS A 148 -3.32 2.71 6.91
C CYS A 148 -4.70 2.11 6.61
N LYS A 149 -5.61 2.88 5.99
CA LYS A 149 -6.88 2.36 5.47
C LYS A 149 -6.64 1.23 4.46
N PHE A 150 -5.73 1.44 3.51
CA PHE A 150 -5.44 0.43 2.49
C PHE A 150 -4.78 -0.83 3.08
N ILE A 151 -3.87 -0.69 4.04
CA ILE A 151 -3.29 -1.82 4.80
C ILE A 151 -4.39 -2.64 5.49
N GLY A 152 -5.33 -1.97 6.16
CA GLY A 152 -6.48 -2.62 6.80
C GLY A 152 -7.33 -3.40 5.79
N GLU A 153 -7.62 -2.81 4.63
CA GLU A 153 -8.39 -3.47 3.57
C GLU A 153 -7.64 -4.68 2.98
N LEU A 154 -6.32 -4.59 2.75
CA LEU A 154 -5.51 -5.72 2.28
C LEU A 154 -5.61 -6.93 3.21
N PHE A 155 -5.57 -6.71 4.53
CA PHE A 155 -5.78 -7.79 5.50
C PHE A 155 -7.22 -8.30 5.49
N LYS A 156 -8.20 -7.40 5.51
CA LYS A 156 -9.62 -7.76 5.50
C LYS A 156 -9.96 -8.67 4.32
N GLN A 157 -9.52 -8.32 3.11
CA GLN A 157 -9.73 -9.08 1.88
C GLN A 157 -8.87 -10.35 1.77
N GLY A 158 -7.90 -10.56 2.68
CA GLY A 158 -7.05 -11.76 2.68
C GLY A 158 -5.80 -11.66 1.81
N ALA A 159 -5.48 -10.49 1.28
CA ALA A 159 -4.20 -10.25 0.61
C ALA A 159 -3.04 -10.28 1.63
N PHE A 160 -3.26 -9.77 2.84
CA PHE A 160 -2.32 -9.85 3.96
C PHE A 160 -2.68 -10.95 4.95
N THR A 161 -1.64 -11.58 5.50
CA THR A 161 -1.73 -12.47 6.66
C THR A 161 -1.77 -11.66 7.96
N GLU A 162 -2.11 -12.32 9.07
CA GLU A 162 -2.06 -11.73 10.41
C GLU A 162 -0.67 -11.20 10.75
N LYS A 163 0.38 -11.99 10.46
CA LYS A 163 1.76 -11.56 10.64
C LYS A 163 2.07 -10.26 9.90
N ASN A 164 1.54 -10.08 8.68
CA ASN A 164 1.80 -8.88 7.90
C ASN A 164 1.17 -7.64 8.57
N ILE A 165 -0.12 -7.68 8.92
CA ILE A 165 -0.79 -6.54 9.54
C ILE A 165 -0.24 -6.21 10.94
N LEU A 166 0.10 -7.23 11.73
CA LEU A 166 0.71 -7.04 13.05
C LEU A 166 2.06 -6.32 12.96
N SER A 167 2.86 -6.54 11.92
CA SER A 167 4.10 -5.78 11.70
C SER A 167 3.83 -4.27 11.54
N PHE A 168 2.80 -3.87 10.79
CA PHE A 168 2.44 -2.45 10.64
C PHE A 168 1.93 -1.85 11.95
N ILE A 169 1.11 -2.59 12.69
CA ILE A 169 0.61 -2.16 14.01
C ILE A 169 1.79 -1.95 14.97
N HIS A 170 2.72 -2.90 15.04
CA HIS A 170 3.91 -2.79 15.88
C HIS A 170 4.76 -1.57 15.49
N GLU A 171 4.93 -1.30 14.20
CA GLU A 171 5.67 -0.11 13.74
C GLU A 171 5.02 1.18 14.21
N LEU A 172 3.70 1.32 14.05
CA LEU A 172 2.94 2.50 14.48
C LEU A 172 2.99 2.70 16.01
N MET A 173 3.02 1.62 16.78
CA MET A 173 3.08 1.68 18.25
C MET A 173 4.41 2.20 18.81
N LYS A 174 5.49 2.23 18.00
CA LYS A 174 6.80 2.73 18.46
C LYS A 174 6.77 4.21 18.85
N VAL A 175 5.92 5.01 18.20
CA VAL A 175 5.76 6.45 18.48
C VAL A 175 4.30 6.73 18.78
N LYS A 176 4.02 7.26 19.97
CA LYS A 176 2.67 7.51 20.48
C LYS A 176 2.21 8.95 20.23
N ASP A 177 2.30 9.40 18.98
CA ASP A 177 1.77 10.70 18.57
C ASP A 177 0.32 10.58 18.06
N ILE A 178 -0.33 11.74 17.86
CA ILE A 178 -1.74 11.81 17.43
C ILE A 178 -1.95 11.13 16.07
N LEU A 179 -1.00 11.24 15.14
CA LEU A 179 -1.12 10.65 13.82
C LEU A 179 -1.08 9.13 13.91
N ASN A 180 -0.09 8.57 14.61
CA ASN A 180 0.06 7.13 14.74
C ASN A 180 -1.12 6.49 15.49
N ILE A 181 -1.63 7.15 16.53
CA ILE A 181 -2.84 6.71 17.23
C ILE A 181 -4.02 6.68 16.26
N HIS A 182 -4.22 7.71 15.44
CA HIS A 182 -5.30 7.72 14.45
C HIS A 182 -5.12 6.63 13.38
N CYS A 183 -3.90 6.45 12.86
CA CYS A 183 -3.56 5.37 11.95
C CYS A 183 -3.88 3.98 12.53
N LEU A 184 -3.54 3.75 13.80
CA LEU A 184 -3.89 2.52 14.53
C LEU A 184 -5.41 2.33 14.63
N CYS A 185 -6.15 3.37 15.01
CA CYS A 185 -7.61 3.31 15.06
C CYS A 185 -8.23 2.95 13.71
N ILE A 186 -7.74 3.52 12.60
CA ILE A 186 -8.21 3.18 11.25
C ILE A 186 -7.96 1.71 10.93
N ILE A 187 -6.76 1.20 11.19
CA ILE A 187 -6.44 -0.21 10.95
C ILE A 187 -7.36 -1.10 11.78
N LEU A 188 -7.51 -0.83 13.08
CA LEU A 188 -8.33 -1.64 13.99
C LEU A 188 -9.82 -1.57 13.64
N GLN A 189 -10.32 -0.44 13.15
CA GLN A 189 -11.71 -0.33 12.71
C GLN A 189 -12.02 -1.26 11.52
N ILE A 190 -11.05 -1.47 10.62
CA ILE A 190 -11.23 -2.29 9.41
C ILE A 190 -10.89 -3.76 9.68
N ALA A 191 -9.80 -4.01 10.38
CA ALA A 191 -9.22 -5.34 10.57
C ALA A 191 -9.57 -5.99 11.91
N GLY A 192 -10.00 -5.21 12.91
CA GLY A 192 -10.15 -5.65 14.30
C GLY A 192 -11.08 -6.84 14.46
N GLN A 193 -12.21 -6.84 13.76
CA GLN A 193 -13.14 -7.98 13.82
C GLN A 193 -12.48 -9.27 13.31
N LYS A 194 -11.67 -9.20 12.25
CA LYS A 194 -10.99 -10.37 11.68
C LYS A 194 -9.81 -10.81 12.57
N LEU A 195 -9.08 -9.87 13.18
CA LEU A 195 -8.02 -10.15 14.16
C LEU A 195 -8.57 -10.79 15.45
N SER A 196 -9.73 -10.32 15.93
CA SER A 196 -10.34 -10.87 17.15
C SER A 196 -10.80 -12.32 17.00
N LYS A 197 -11.08 -12.78 15.77
CA LYS A 197 -11.47 -14.17 15.50
C LYS A 197 -10.28 -15.13 15.48
N THR A 198 -9.07 -14.65 15.22
CA THR A 198 -7.86 -15.47 15.20
C THR A 198 -7.20 -15.58 16.58
N HIS A 199 -7.55 -14.68 17.50
CA HIS A 199 -7.17 -14.76 18.91
C HIS A 199 -8.42 -15.06 19.73
N ASN A 200 -8.64 -16.32 20.05
CA ASN A 200 -9.73 -16.74 20.92
C ASN A 200 -9.54 -16.11 22.32
N LEU A 201 -10.29 -15.05 22.61
CA LEU A 201 -10.27 -14.36 23.91
C LEU A 201 -11.27 -14.98 24.90
N ASP A 202 -12.03 -16.00 24.49
CA ASP A 202 -13.05 -16.67 25.32
C ASP A 202 -12.44 -17.45 26.50
N GLY A 203 -11.11 -17.51 26.61
CA GLY A 203 -10.39 -18.11 27.75
C GLY A 203 -9.86 -17.13 28.78
N ILE A 204 -10.20 -15.83 28.70
CA ILE A 204 -9.69 -14.77 29.60
C ILE A 204 -10.79 -14.19 30.51
N VAL A 205 -12.00 -14.75 30.48
CA VAL A 205 -13.09 -14.39 31.42
C VAL A 205 -13.19 -15.42 32.54
#